data_AF-A0A7W1NCX4-F1
#
_entry.id   AF-A0A7W1NCX4-F1
#
_cell.length_a   1.000
_cell.length_b   1.000
_cell.length_c   1.000
_cell.angle_alpha   90.00
_cell.angle_beta   90.00
_cell.angle_gamma   90.00
#
_symmetry.space_group_name_H-M   'P 1'
#
loop_
_entity.id
_entity.type
_entity.pdbx_description
1 polymer ?
#
loop_
_entity_poly.entity_id
_entity_poly.type
_entity_poly.pdbx_seq_one_letter_code
_entity_poly.pdbx_strand_id
1 'polypeptide(L)'
;MGNPGRPESSTSRVVAVMFIVIALVIAWFCAPMFLPMWKWRHVDFKKLAAEYKVDEKLISMQYQATVRYAPRGNSDLDPYPFQILTMTPDWQSQDPENRENEDHLLVRCTFVSDKAGTMPSSLMIGNTFKDRYFKAKVWRLPAGALGFGTTRPVLIYDSLSLDKVTMGESDMFDSEIRKSGTWENDDLWEERDDGFDPGVAAAEAAEKAAAEAEAAAAPAQ
;
A
#
# COMPACT_ATOMS: atom_id res chain seq x y z
N MET A 1 63.27 16.63 20.93
CA MET A 1 62.58 15.92 22.03
C MET A 1 61.31 15.31 21.46
N GLY A 2 61.40 14.06 21.00
CA GLY A 2 60.25 13.32 20.45
C GLY A 2 59.58 12.55 21.58
N ASN A 3 58.29 12.79 21.80
CA ASN A 3 57.50 12.06 22.78
C ASN A 3 57.28 10.63 22.22
N PRO A 4 57.79 9.56 22.84
CA PRO A 4 57.57 8.21 22.34
C PRO A 4 56.08 7.87 22.51
N GLY A 5 55.37 7.76 21.38
CA GLY A 5 53.96 7.43 21.34
C GLY A 5 53.70 6.15 22.13
N ARG A 6 52.87 6.25 23.18
CA ARG A 6 52.35 5.07 23.89
C ARG A 6 51.72 4.14 22.84
N PRO A 7 52.02 2.83 22.87
CA PRO A 7 51.30 1.88 22.03
C PRO A 7 49.83 1.97 22.40
N GLU A 8 49.00 2.50 21.50
CA GLU A 8 47.55 2.49 21.66
C GLU A 8 47.13 1.04 21.85
N SER A 9 46.59 0.71 23.03
CA SER A 9 46.28 -0.67 23.35
C SER A 9 45.16 -1.15 22.42
N SER A 10 45.44 -2.23 21.70
CA SER A 10 44.49 -2.91 20.80
C SER A 10 43.12 -3.13 21.45
N THR A 11 43.12 -3.36 22.77
CA THR A 11 41.92 -3.51 23.61
C THR A 11 40.97 -2.30 23.56
N SER A 12 41.49 -1.06 23.55
CA SER A 12 40.64 0.14 23.51
C SER A 12 39.88 0.26 22.18
N ARG A 13 40.51 -0.14 21.07
CA ARG A 13 39.88 -0.13 19.75
C ARG A 13 38.82 -1.22 19.64
N VAL A 14 39.10 -2.43 20.15
CA VAL A 14 38.13 -3.54 20.15
C VAL A 14 36.88 -3.19 20.96
N VAL A 15 37.05 -2.58 22.14
CA VAL A 15 35.91 -2.16 22.97
C VAL A 15 35.07 -1.09 22.27
N ALA A 16 35.71 -0.08 21.67
CA ALA A 16 34.99 0.97 20.94
C ALA A 16 34.19 0.41 19.75
N VAL A 17 34.79 -0.50 18.97
CA VAL A 17 34.11 -1.17 17.86
C VAL A 17 32.91 -1.98 18.36
N MET A 18 33.06 -2.71 19.46
CA MET A 18 31.97 -3.48 20.05
C MET A 18 30.79 -2.58 20.45
N PHE A 19 31.05 -1.43 21.09
CA PHE A 19 30.00 -0.47 21.45
C PHE A 19 29.33 0.14 20.22
N ILE A 20 30.09 0.46 19.16
CA ILE A 20 29.53 0.97 17.91
C ILE A 20 28.61 -0.07 17.27
N VAL A 21 29.03 -1.35 17.21
CA VAL A 21 28.21 -2.44 16.67
C VAL A 21 26.93 -2.60 17.48
N ILE A 22 27.01 -2.59 18.82
CA ILE A 22 25.81 -2.67 19.68
C ILE A 22 24.88 -1.47 19.44
N ALA A 23 25.42 -0.25 19.36
CA ALA A 23 24.63 0.96 19.11
C ALA A 23 23.97 0.93 17.72
N LEU A 24 24.66 0.45 16.69
CA LEU A 24 24.11 0.29 15.35
C LEU A 24 23.03 -0.79 15.30
N VAL A 25 23.20 -1.91 16.03
CA VAL A 25 22.18 -2.95 16.16
C VAL A 25 20.94 -2.41 16.87
N ILE A 26 21.11 -1.69 17.99
CA ILE A 26 19.98 -1.04 18.68
C ILE A 26 19.31 -0.01 17.76
N ALA A 27 20.08 0.84 17.08
CA ALA A 27 19.55 1.81 16.14
C ALA A 27 18.81 1.13 14.98
N TRP A 28 19.28 -0.02 14.50
CA TRP A 28 18.61 -0.83 13.46
C TRP A 28 17.27 -1.38 13.96
N PHE A 29 17.19 -1.85 15.20
CA PHE A 29 15.93 -2.30 15.79
C PHE A 29 14.98 -1.16 16.16
N CYS A 30 15.51 0.02 16.48
CA CYS A 30 14.72 1.21 16.80
C CYS A 30 14.29 1.99 15.55
N ALA A 31 15.04 1.94 14.46
CA ALA A 31 14.79 2.65 13.21
C ALA A 31 13.37 2.44 12.62
N PRO A 32 12.81 1.21 12.61
CA PRO A 32 11.44 0.97 12.16
C PRO A 32 10.39 1.72 12.98
N MET A 33 10.64 1.98 14.27
CA MET A 33 9.74 2.77 15.11
C MET A 33 9.72 4.26 14.73
N PHE A 34 10.75 4.76 14.04
CA PHE A 34 10.91 6.18 13.76
C PHE A 34 10.79 6.56 12.28
N LEU A 35 10.97 5.63 11.32
CA LEU A 35 11.19 6.03 9.91
C LEU A 35 9.97 5.92 8.95
N PRO A 36 9.05 4.94 9.05
CA PRO A 36 7.82 4.97 8.23
C PRO A 36 6.52 4.87 9.04
N MET A 37 6.49 4.10 10.13
CA MET A 37 5.27 3.89 10.93
C MET A 37 4.72 5.17 11.54
N TRP A 38 5.60 6.13 11.87
CA TRP A 38 5.20 7.42 12.42
C TRP A 38 4.42 8.27 11.41
N LYS A 39 4.75 8.18 10.10
CA LYS A 39 4.09 8.94 9.03
C LYS A 39 2.61 8.58 8.90
N TRP A 40 2.28 7.30 9.05
CA TRP A 40 0.91 6.77 8.86
C TRP A 40 0.00 7.04 10.06
N ARG A 41 0.56 7.09 11.28
CA ARG A 41 -0.20 7.42 12.50
C ARG A 41 -0.40 8.92 12.72
N HIS A 42 0.38 9.75 12.05
CA HIS A 42 0.36 11.20 12.17
C HIS A 42 0.23 11.87 10.81
N VAL A 43 -0.72 11.41 10.00
CA VAL A 43 -1.07 12.07 8.75
C VAL A 43 -1.57 13.48 9.07
N ASP A 44 -0.81 14.49 8.64
CA ASP A 44 -1.21 15.89 8.76
C ASP A 44 -2.22 16.20 7.65
N PHE A 45 -3.50 15.94 7.95
CA PHE A 45 -4.60 16.19 7.02
C PHE A 45 -4.63 17.65 6.57
N LYS A 46 -4.40 18.60 7.47
CA LYS A 46 -4.37 20.03 7.12
C LYS A 46 -3.31 20.35 6.06
N LYS A 47 -2.11 19.78 6.20
CA LYS A 47 -1.06 19.93 5.20
C LYS A 47 -1.43 19.28 3.87
N LEU A 48 -1.99 18.06 3.89
CA LEU A 48 -2.44 17.38 2.67
C LEU A 48 -3.58 18.16 1.97
N ALA A 49 -4.55 18.67 2.73
CA ALA A 49 -5.62 19.51 2.21
C ALA A 49 -5.07 20.72 1.45
N ALA A 50 -4.10 21.42 2.02
CA ALA A 50 -3.46 22.57 1.39
C ALA A 50 -2.65 22.19 0.13
N GLU A 51 -1.93 21.06 0.18
CA GLU A 51 -1.10 20.58 -0.93
C GLU A 51 -1.94 20.17 -2.15
N TYR A 52 -3.00 19.40 -1.92
CA TYR A 52 -3.87 18.87 -2.98
C TYR A 52 -5.07 19.76 -3.29
N LYS A 53 -5.20 20.91 -2.61
CA LYS A 53 -6.34 21.84 -2.75
C LYS A 53 -7.69 21.13 -2.54
N VAL A 54 -7.76 20.28 -1.52
CA VAL A 54 -8.96 19.54 -1.13
C VAL A 54 -9.42 19.99 0.25
N ASP A 55 -10.72 19.88 0.56
CA ASP A 55 -11.24 20.23 1.89
C ASP A 55 -10.64 19.29 2.96
N GLU A 56 -10.09 19.87 4.03
CA GLU A 56 -9.58 19.14 5.18
C GLU A 56 -10.65 18.26 5.81
N LYS A 57 -11.91 18.72 5.83
CA LYS A 57 -13.03 17.95 6.37
C LYS A 57 -13.27 16.68 5.56
N LEU A 58 -13.09 16.74 4.24
CA LEU A 58 -13.33 15.62 3.35
C LEU A 58 -12.28 14.51 3.56
N ILE A 59 -11.00 14.87 3.59
CA ILE A 59 -9.90 13.89 3.77
C ILE A 59 -9.74 13.38 5.20
N SER A 60 -10.18 14.15 6.21
CA SER A 60 -10.17 13.73 7.61
C SER A 60 -11.39 12.87 7.98
N MET A 61 -12.40 12.82 7.10
CA MET A 61 -13.56 11.99 7.29
C MET A 61 -13.20 10.51 7.20
N GLN A 62 -13.75 9.73 8.12
CA GLN A 62 -13.60 8.30 8.13
C GLN A 62 -14.81 7.66 7.44
N TYR A 63 -14.54 6.77 6.49
CA TYR A 63 -15.52 6.04 5.71
C TYR A 63 -15.48 4.57 6.06
N GLN A 64 -16.61 3.89 6.04
CA GLN A 64 -16.64 2.44 5.99
C GLN A 64 -16.60 2.03 4.52
N ALA A 65 -15.45 1.54 4.06
CA ALA A 65 -15.25 1.12 2.68
C ALA A 65 -15.32 -0.41 2.57
N THR A 66 -15.99 -0.87 1.51
CA THR A 66 -15.87 -2.24 1.02
C THR A 66 -14.92 -2.24 -0.17
N VAL A 67 -13.84 -3.02 -0.07
CA VAL A 67 -12.82 -3.12 -1.12
C VAL A 67 -12.66 -4.58 -1.56
N ARG A 68 -12.27 -4.76 -2.82
CA ARG A 68 -12.00 -6.07 -3.42
C ARG A 68 -10.55 -6.13 -3.87
N TYR A 69 -9.87 -7.25 -3.61
CA TYR A 69 -8.59 -7.57 -4.23
C TYR A 69 -8.79 -8.19 -5.63
N ALA A 70 -8.35 -7.47 -6.66
CA ALA A 70 -8.48 -7.83 -8.06
C ALA A 70 -7.28 -7.27 -8.88
N PRO A 71 -6.07 -7.83 -8.71
CA PRO A 71 -4.90 -7.41 -9.49
C PRO A 71 -5.08 -7.66 -10.99
N ARG A 72 -4.57 -6.74 -11.82
CA ARG A 72 -4.53 -6.83 -13.28
C ARG A 72 -3.69 -8.03 -13.71
N GLY A 73 -4.25 -8.87 -14.58
CA GLY A 73 -3.59 -10.06 -15.09
C GLY A 73 -3.21 -11.11 -14.02
N ASN A 74 -3.79 -11.05 -12.81
CA ASN A 74 -3.34 -11.83 -11.65
C ASN A 74 -1.85 -11.60 -11.29
N SER A 75 -1.33 -10.40 -11.60
CA SER A 75 0.06 -10.05 -11.30
C SER A 75 0.19 -9.52 -9.88
N ASP A 76 1.13 -10.07 -9.11
CA ASP A 76 1.51 -9.54 -7.80
C ASP A 76 2.30 -8.22 -7.90
N LEU A 77 2.67 -7.82 -9.13
CA LEU A 77 3.36 -6.56 -9.42
C LEU A 77 2.40 -5.39 -9.69
N ASP A 78 1.09 -5.64 -9.70
CA ASP A 78 0.11 -4.57 -9.89
C ASP A 78 0.24 -3.51 -8.77
N PRO A 79 0.51 -2.23 -9.09
CA PRO A 79 0.62 -1.17 -8.09
C PRO A 79 -0.71 -0.83 -7.40
N TYR A 80 -1.85 -1.16 -8.01
CA TYR A 80 -3.18 -0.89 -7.47
C TYR A 80 -4.07 -2.14 -7.54
N PRO A 81 -3.76 -3.18 -6.75
CA PRO A 81 -4.46 -4.45 -6.84
C PRO A 81 -5.82 -4.43 -6.12
N PHE A 82 -6.14 -3.36 -5.38
CA PHE A 82 -7.42 -3.19 -4.69
C PHE A 82 -8.35 -2.26 -5.45
N GLN A 83 -9.63 -2.60 -5.46
CA GLN A 83 -10.72 -1.81 -6.03
C GLN A 83 -11.71 -1.43 -4.93
N ILE A 84 -12.14 -0.17 -4.91
CA ILE A 84 -13.21 0.32 -4.06
C ILE A 84 -14.54 -0.10 -4.69
N LEU A 85 -15.40 -0.74 -3.90
CA LEU A 85 -16.76 -1.08 -4.33
C LEU A 85 -17.74 -0.05 -3.81
N THR A 86 -17.74 0.17 -2.50
CA THR A 86 -18.70 1.05 -1.84
C THR A 86 -18.04 1.76 -0.68
N MET A 87 -18.55 2.96 -0.37
CA MET A 87 -18.13 3.74 0.80
C MET A 87 -19.37 4.25 1.53
N THR A 88 -19.33 4.25 2.86
CA THR A 88 -20.39 4.81 3.71
C THR A 88 -19.78 5.76 4.75
N PRO A 89 -20.14 7.05 4.79
CA PRO A 89 -21.06 7.72 3.86
C PRO A 89 -20.57 7.68 2.41
N ASP A 90 -21.47 7.88 1.46
CA ASP A 90 -21.08 7.91 0.05
C ASP A 90 -20.07 9.05 -0.20
N TRP A 91 -18.95 8.75 -0.85
CA TRP A 91 -17.87 9.72 -1.07
C TRP A 91 -18.35 10.93 -1.86
N GLN A 92 -19.10 10.68 -2.94
CA GLN A 92 -19.56 11.72 -3.84
C GLN A 92 -20.54 12.68 -3.15
N SER A 93 -21.41 12.16 -2.29
CA SER A 93 -22.29 12.98 -1.45
C SER A 93 -21.55 13.94 -0.50
N GLN A 94 -20.29 13.64 -0.16
CA GLN A 94 -19.48 14.45 0.73
C GLN A 94 -18.56 15.42 0.00
N ASP A 95 -18.26 15.21 -1.28
CA ASP A 95 -17.40 16.10 -2.06
C ASP A 95 -18.21 17.30 -2.59
N PRO A 96 -18.04 18.52 -2.02
CA PRO A 96 -18.83 19.68 -2.43
C PRO A 96 -18.54 20.12 -3.87
N GLU A 97 -17.39 19.72 -4.42
CA GLU A 97 -16.98 20.05 -5.78
C GLU A 97 -17.45 19.01 -6.81
N ASN A 98 -18.01 17.87 -6.35
CA ASN A 98 -18.49 16.76 -7.18
C ASN A 98 -17.52 16.43 -8.31
N ARG A 99 -16.23 16.28 -7.98
CA ARG A 99 -15.14 16.26 -8.95
C ARG A 99 -15.18 15.05 -9.87
N GLU A 100 -15.63 13.92 -9.36
CA GLU A 100 -15.67 12.65 -10.08
C GLU A 100 -16.95 11.90 -9.73
N ASN A 101 -17.70 11.48 -10.75
CA ASN A 101 -18.84 10.60 -10.55
C ASN A 101 -18.34 9.16 -10.52
N GLU A 102 -18.32 8.55 -9.35
CA GLU A 102 -17.84 7.18 -9.14
C GLU A 102 -18.98 6.20 -8.89
N ASP A 103 -20.21 6.59 -9.21
CA ASP A 103 -21.35 5.69 -9.15
C ASP A 103 -21.13 4.49 -10.07
N HIS A 104 -21.22 3.27 -9.51
CA HIS A 104 -20.92 2.01 -10.18
C HIS A 104 -19.54 1.93 -10.87
N LEU A 105 -18.54 2.68 -10.37
CA LEU A 105 -17.17 2.62 -10.86
C LEU A 105 -16.29 1.78 -9.92
N LEU A 106 -15.58 0.78 -10.46
CA LEU A 106 -14.58 0.00 -9.73
C LEU A 106 -13.28 0.78 -9.68
N VAL A 107 -13.18 1.67 -8.70
CA VAL A 107 -12.03 2.58 -8.57
C VAL A 107 -10.83 1.84 -7.98
N ARG A 108 -9.73 1.74 -8.72
CA ARG A 108 -8.49 1.18 -8.17
C ARG A 108 -7.90 2.09 -7.11
N CYS A 109 -7.22 1.51 -6.13
CA CYS A 109 -6.63 2.27 -5.05
C CYS A 109 -5.38 1.58 -4.46
N THR A 110 -4.55 2.40 -3.83
CA THR A 110 -3.53 1.90 -2.89
C THR A 110 -4.20 1.71 -1.53
N PHE A 111 -4.29 0.47 -1.05
CA PHE A 111 -4.96 0.14 0.21
C PHE A 111 -3.95 -0.24 1.29
N VAL A 112 -3.69 0.66 2.25
CA VAL A 112 -2.57 0.54 3.20
C VAL A 112 -2.98 0.71 4.67
N SER A 113 -2.31 -0.01 5.55
CA SER A 113 -2.53 0.03 6.99
C SER A 113 -2.07 1.37 7.60
N ASP A 114 -2.88 1.93 8.51
CA ASP A 114 -2.52 3.07 9.36
C ASP A 114 -1.30 2.82 10.27
N LYS A 115 -1.01 1.55 10.57
CA LYS A 115 0.10 1.15 11.45
C LYS A 115 1.37 0.85 10.67
N ALA A 116 1.25 0.02 9.62
CA ALA A 116 2.40 -0.51 8.90
C ALA A 116 2.71 0.23 7.60
N GLY A 117 1.74 0.96 7.02
CA GLY A 117 1.87 1.52 5.68
C GLY A 117 1.95 0.46 4.58
N THR A 118 1.60 -0.79 4.89
CA THR A 118 1.63 -1.92 3.96
C THR A 118 0.21 -2.37 3.63
N MET A 119 0.07 -3.04 2.49
CA MET A 119 -1.17 -3.71 2.11
C MET A 119 -1.53 -4.85 3.08
N PRO A 120 -2.80 -5.30 3.10
CA PRO A 120 -3.20 -6.53 3.78
C PRO A 120 -2.30 -7.70 3.38
N SER A 121 -1.96 -8.57 4.33
CA SER A 121 -1.08 -9.70 4.03
C SER A 121 -1.70 -10.65 2.99
N SER A 122 -0.85 -11.24 2.15
CA SER A 122 -1.27 -12.25 1.17
C SER A 122 -2.01 -13.44 1.82
N LEU A 123 -1.65 -13.78 3.05
CA LEU A 123 -2.35 -14.79 3.86
C LEU A 123 -3.83 -14.42 4.13
N MET A 124 -4.15 -13.13 4.28
CA MET A 124 -5.53 -12.70 4.46
C MET A 124 -6.32 -12.72 3.15
N ILE A 125 -5.71 -12.36 2.02
CA ILE A 125 -6.38 -12.31 0.70
C ILE A 125 -6.96 -13.66 0.28
N GLY A 126 -6.33 -14.76 0.68
CA GLY A 126 -6.80 -16.11 0.39
C GLY A 126 -6.84 -16.43 -1.11
N ASN A 127 -7.12 -17.69 -1.43
CA ASN A 127 -7.09 -18.16 -2.82
C ASN A 127 -8.46 -18.05 -3.51
N THR A 128 -9.55 -18.10 -2.74
CA THR A 128 -10.91 -18.08 -3.30
C THR A 128 -11.39 -16.66 -3.54
N PHE A 129 -12.30 -16.47 -4.50
CA PHE A 129 -12.86 -15.13 -4.76
C PHE A 129 -13.58 -14.55 -3.52
N LYS A 130 -14.11 -15.41 -2.66
CA LYS A 130 -14.88 -15.02 -1.46
C LYS A 130 -14.00 -14.36 -0.40
N ASP A 131 -12.72 -14.74 -0.36
CA ASP A 131 -11.72 -14.22 0.59
C ASP A 131 -11.14 -12.86 0.17
N ARG A 132 -11.43 -12.41 -1.05
CA ARG A 132 -10.85 -11.19 -1.64
C ARG A 132 -11.63 -9.92 -1.32
N TYR A 133 -12.69 -10.01 -0.52
CA TYR A 133 -13.53 -8.87 -0.16
C TYR A 133 -13.30 -8.48 1.29
N PHE A 134 -13.05 -7.20 1.51
CA PHE A 134 -12.72 -6.64 2.81
C PHE A 134 -13.60 -5.45 3.11
N LYS A 135 -13.95 -5.29 4.39
CA LYS A 135 -14.56 -4.08 4.92
C LYS A 135 -13.59 -3.48 5.94
N ALA A 136 -13.40 -2.17 5.87
CA ALA A 136 -12.58 -1.45 6.84
C ALA A 136 -13.06 -0.02 7.00
N LYS A 137 -12.73 0.59 8.13
CA LYS A 137 -12.79 2.03 8.28
C LYS A 137 -11.55 2.63 7.65
N VAL A 138 -11.73 3.57 6.74
CA VAL A 138 -10.67 4.16 5.93
C VAL A 138 -10.72 5.68 5.94
N TRP A 139 -9.56 6.29 5.76
CA TRP A 139 -9.43 7.66 5.26
C TRP A 139 -9.09 7.59 3.79
N ARG A 140 -9.85 8.31 2.97
CA ARG A 140 -9.63 8.41 1.54
C ARG A 140 -8.83 9.66 1.24
N LEU A 141 -7.64 9.47 0.69
CA LEU A 141 -6.72 10.53 0.30
C LEU A 141 -6.66 10.68 -1.22
N PRO A 142 -6.37 11.88 -1.72
CA PRO A 142 -6.20 12.12 -3.15
C PRO A 142 -5.02 11.32 -3.72
N ALA A 143 -4.99 11.18 -5.04
CA ALA A 143 -3.88 10.53 -5.73
C ALA A 143 -2.56 11.28 -5.50
N GLY A 144 -1.43 10.55 -5.48
CA GLY A 144 -0.12 11.10 -5.13
C GLY A 144 0.13 11.21 -3.63
N ALA A 145 -0.91 11.12 -2.79
CA ALA A 145 -0.78 11.35 -1.36
C ALA A 145 0.22 10.40 -0.72
N LEU A 146 1.04 10.96 0.18
CA LEU A 146 2.03 10.23 0.96
C LEU A 146 3.13 9.54 0.12
N GLY A 147 3.25 9.91 -1.16
CA GLY A 147 4.25 9.38 -2.09
C GLY A 147 3.84 8.09 -2.78
N PHE A 148 2.57 7.67 -2.63
CA PHE A 148 2.00 6.62 -3.48
C PHE A 148 1.56 7.21 -4.81
N GLY A 149 1.40 6.36 -5.81
CA GLY A 149 1.32 6.79 -7.21
C GLY A 149 0.25 7.85 -7.51
N THR A 150 0.41 8.50 -8.66
CA THR A 150 -0.19 9.81 -8.95
C THR A 150 -1.58 9.76 -9.57
N THR A 151 -2.09 8.58 -9.90
CA THR A 151 -3.28 8.39 -10.74
C THR A 151 -4.49 7.82 -9.99
N ARG A 152 -4.30 7.28 -8.79
CA ARG A 152 -5.36 6.62 -8.01
C ARG A 152 -5.38 7.05 -6.55
N PRO A 153 -6.57 7.05 -5.91
CA PRO A 153 -6.68 7.40 -4.51
C PRO A 153 -5.91 6.43 -3.61
N VAL A 154 -5.50 6.95 -2.46
CA VAL A 154 -4.87 6.18 -1.40
C VAL A 154 -5.88 6.01 -0.27
N LEU A 155 -6.16 4.76 0.09
CA LEU A 155 -6.98 4.41 1.23
C LEU A 155 -6.09 3.97 2.39
N ILE A 156 -6.12 4.74 3.47
CA ILE A 156 -5.51 4.34 4.73
C ILE A 156 -6.58 3.67 5.57
N TYR A 157 -6.44 2.38 5.86
CA TYR A 157 -7.37 1.67 6.71
C TYR A 157 -6.91 1.61 8.16
N ASP A 158 -7.86 1.74 9.10
CA ASP A 158 -7.65 1.41 10.49
C ASP A 158 -7.46 -0.11 10.63
N SER A 159 -6.24 -0.51 10.99
CA SER A 159 -5.84 -1.91 11.07
C SER A 159 -6.70 -2.76 12.02
N LEU A 160 -7.36 -2.15 13.02
CA LEU A 160 -8.25 -2.87 13.94
C LEU A 160 -9.66 -3.06 13.38
N SER A 161 -10.02 -2.30 12.35
CA SER A 161 -11.33 -2.34 11.70
C SER A 161 -11.38 -3.24 10.46
N LEU A 162 -10.20 -3.68 9.97
CA LEU A 162 -10.10 -4.54 8.80
C LEU A 162 -10.70 -5.91 9.11
N ASP A 163 -11.74 -6.27 8.36
CA ASP A 163 -12.43 -7.54 8.48
C ASP A 163 -12.79 -8.07 7.09
N LYS A 164 -12.96 -9.39 6.98
CA LYS A 164 -13.46 -10.01 5.75
C LYS A 164 -14.95 -9.77 5.63
N VAL A 165 -15.39 -9.58 4.40
CA VAL A 165 -16.82 -9.59 4.09
C VAL A 165 -17.35 -11.02 4.23
N THR A 166 -18.62 -11.16 4.64
CA THR A 166 -19.19 -12.51 4.80
C THR A 166 -19.35 -13.19 3.44
N MET A 167 -19.32 -14.53 3.41
CA MET A 167 -19.42 -15.29 2.16
C MET A 167 -20.66 -14.94 1.32
N GLY A 168 -21.80 -14.68 1.95
CA GLY A 168 -23.03 -14.30 1.25
C GLY A 168 -22.96 -12.91 0.61
N GLU A 169 -22.37 -11.95 1.32
CA GLU A 169 -22.11 -10.61 0.78
C GLU A 169 -21.07 -10.64 -0.35
N SER A 170 -20.01 -11.44 -0.21
CA SER A 170 -19.01 -11.63 -1.27
C SER A 170 -19.62 -12.22 -2.55
N ASP A 171 -20.54 -13.19 -2.42
CA ASP A 171 -21.28 -13.76 -3.55
C ASP A 171 -22.20 -12.73 -4.21
N MET A 172 -22.83 -11.86 -3.40
CA MET A 172 -23.68 -10.77 -3.89
C MET A 172 -22.84 -9.78 -4.71
N PHE A 173 -21.74 -9.26 -4.17
CA PHE A 173 -20.86 -8.33 -4.87
C PHE A 173 -20.26 -8.94 -6.15
N ASP A 174 -19.77 -10.19 -6.10
CA ASP A 174 -19.21 -10.82 -7.30
C ASP A 174 -20.28 -11.04 -8.38
N SER A 175 -21.50 -11.42 -7.99
CA SER A 175 -22.62 -11.57 -8.90
C SER A 175 -23.05 -10.23 -9.50
N GLU A 176 -23.07 -9.16 -8.69
CA GLU A 176 -23.40 -7.82 -9.16
C GLU A 176 -22.38 -7.33 -10.18
N ILE A 177 -21.10 -7.37 -9.84
CA ILE A 177 -20.01 -6.94 -10.72
C ILE A 177 -20.02 -7.73 -12.04
N ARG A 178 -20.23 -9.05 -12.01
CA ARG A 178 -20.14 -9.89 -13.20
C ARG A 178 -21.40 -9.93 -14.06
N LYS A 179 -22.60 -9.87 -13.46
CA LYS A 179 -23.85 -10.11 -14.18
C LYS A 179 -24.60 -8.85 -14.58
N SER A 180 -24.46 -7.77 -13.81
CA SER A 180 -25.20 -6.53 -14.08
C SER A 180 -24.69 -5.82 -15.33
N GLY A 181 -23.39 -5.92 -15.61
CA GLY A 181 -22.72 -5.10 -16.63
C GLY A 181 -22.78 -3.60 -16.32
N THR A 182 -23.24 -3.21 -15.12
CA THR A 182 -23.35 -1.80 -14.71
C THR A 182 -22.04 -1.28 -14.13
N TRP A 183 -21.17 -2.18 -13.67
CA TRP A 183 -19.89 -1.82 -13.09
C TRP A 183 -18.84 -1.60 -14.18
N GLU A 184 -18.34 -0.37 -14.26
CA GLU A 184 -17.22 -0.03 -15.13
C GLU A 184 -15.90 -0.12 -14.36
N ASN A 185 -14.82 -0.54 -15.02
CA ASN A 185 -13.49 -0.53 -14.41
C ASN A 185 -12.75 0.74 -14.81
N ASP A 186 -12.17 1.43 -13.84
CA ASP A 186 -11.51 2.72 -14.07
C ASP A 186 -10.20 2.62 -14.87
N ASP A 187 -9.71 1.39 -15.09
CA ASP A 187 -8.61 1.08 -16.00
C ASP A 187 -8.88 1.53 -17.46
N LEU A 188 -10.16 1.76 -17.82
CA LEU A 188 -10.54 2.18 -19.17
C LEU A 188 -10.37 3.70 -19.41
N TRP A 189 -10.06 4.48 -18.38
CA TRP A 189 -10.01 5.93 -18.43
C TRP A 189 -8.58 6.43 -18.63
N GLU A 190 -8.34 7.24 -19.67
CA GLU A 190 -6.99 7.69 -20.06
C GLU A 190 -6.31 8.56 -18.99
N GLU A 191 -7.05 9.47 -18.33
CA GLU A 191 -6.52 10.27 -17.21
C GLU A 191 -6.04 9.44 -16.01
N ARG A 192 -6.44 8.17 -16.01
CA ARG A 192 -6.28 7.20 -14.98
C ARG A 192 -5.33 6.08 -15.44
N ASP A 193 -4.70 6.17 -16.60
CA ASP A 193 -3.66 5.22 -16.99
C ASP A 193 -2.39 5.42 -16.13
N ASP A 194 -1.92 4.37 -15.49
CA ASP A 194 -0.67 4.34 -14.72
C ASP A 194 0.49 3.68 -15.49
N GLY A 195 0.25 3.30 -16.75
CA GLY A 195 1.21 2.64 -17.62
C GLY A 195 1.49 1.18 -17.25
N PHE A 196 0.73 0.59 -16.31
CA PHE A 196 0.93 -0.81 -15.93
C PHE A 196 0.30 -1.74 -16.96
N ASP A 197 1.16 -2.47 -17.69
CA ASP A 197 0.75 -3.54 -18.58
C ASP A 197 1.02 -4.91 -17.92
N PRO A 198 -0.02 -5.72 -17.63
CA PRO A 198 0.16 -7.02 -17.02
C PRO A 198 0.97 -8.00 -17.88
N GLY A 199 0.94 -7.86 -19.22
CA GLY A 199 1.71 -8.69 -20.14
C GLY A 199 3.21 -8.41 -20.05
N VAL A 200 3.59 -7.14 -19.98
CA VAL A 200 4.99 -6.72 -19.78
C VAL A 200 5.48 -7.14 -18.41
N ALA A 201 4.70 -6.86 -17.36
CA ALA A 201 5.06 -7.24 -16.00
C ALA A 201 5.23 -8.76 -15.82
N ALA A 202 4.39 -9.56 -16.48
CA ALA A 202 4.52 -11.02 -16.46
C ALA A 202 5.80 -11.50 -17.18
N ALA A 203 6.17 -10.87 -18.30
CA ALA A 203 7.39 -11.19 -19.02
C ALA A 203 8.64 -10.85 -18.19
N GLU A 204 8.68 -9.68 -17.57
CA GLU A 204 9.78 -9.26 -16.69
C GLU A 204 9.92 -10.16 -15.46
N ALA A 205 8.79 -10.55 -14.85
CA ALA A 205 8.79 -11.49 -13.73
C ALA A 205 9.33 -12.87 -14.13
N ALA A 206 8.95 -13.37 -15.32
CA ALA A 206 9.43 -14.64 -15.84
C ALA A 206 10.93 -14.61 -16.16
N GLU A 207 11.42 -13.52 -16.76
CA GLU A 207 12.85 -13.32 -17.03
C GLU A 207 13.66 -13.28 -15.73
N LYS A 208 13.20 -12.52 -14.73
CA LYS A 208 13.85 -12.46 -13.42
C LYS A 208 13.87 -13.82 -12.72
N ALA A 209 12.77 -14.57 -12.77
CA ALA A 209 12.71 -15.92 -12.20
C ALA A 209 13.67 -16.88 -12.90
N ALA A 210 13.81 -16.78 -14.22
CA ALA A 210 14.78 -17.57 -14.99
C ALA A 210 16.22 -17.23 -14.59
N ALA A 211 16.56 -15.94 -14.46
CA ALA A 211 17.88 -15.48 -14.02
C ALA A 211 18.21 -15.93 -12.59
N GLU A 212 17.25 -15.87 -11.66
CA GLU A 212 17.43 -16.36 -10.29
C GLU A 212 17.63 -17.88 -10.24
N ALA A 213 16.91 -18.64 -11.06
CA ALA A 213 17.08 -20.08 -11.18
C ALA A 213 18.47 -20.45 -11.75
N GLU A 214 18.96 -19.72 -12.75
CA GLU A 214 20.31 -19.91 -13.30
C GLU A 214 21.39 -19.58 -12.27
N ALA A 215 21.24 -18.48 -11.53
CA ALA A 215 22.16 -18.10 -10.46
C ALA A 215 22.19 -19.13 -9.32
N ALA A 216 21.04 -19.72 -8.97
CA ALA A 216 20.95 -20.79 -7.97
C ALA A 216 21.54 -22.13 -8.46
N ALA A 217 21.58 -22.36 -9.77
CA ALA A 217 22.14 -23.56 -10.38
C ALA A 217 23.66 -23.47 -10.62
N ALA A 218 24.26 -22.27 -10.52
CA ALA A 218 25.70 -22.10 -10.65
C ALA A 218 26.44 -22.80 -9.49
N PRO A 219 27.33 -23.78 -9.77
CA PRO A 219 28.06 -24.47 -8.71
C PRO A 219 28.95 -23.48 -7.96
N ALA A 220 28.89 -23.50 -6.62
CA ALA A 220 29.77 -22.70 -5.77
C ALA A 220 31.23 -23.07 -6.06
N GLN A 221 31.91 -22.21 -6.82
CA GLN A 221 33.35 -22.33 -7.12
C GLN A 221 34.19 -21.72 -6.00
#